data_AF-A0A7X3PU67-F1
#
_entry.id   AF-A0A7X3PU67-F1
#
_cell.length_a   1.000
_cell.length_b   1.000
_cell.length_c   1.000
_cell.angle_alpha   90.00
_cell.angle_beta   90.00
_cell.angle_gamma   90.00
#
_symmetry.space_group_name_H-M   'P 1'
#
loop_
_entity.id
_entity.type
_entity.pdbx_description
1 polymer ?
#
loop_
_entity_poly.entity_id
_entity_poly.type
_entity_poly.pdbx_seq_one_letter_code
_entity_poly.pdbx_strand_id
1 'polypeptide(L)' 'MFRRATDNLGVSPDQAVMIGDNPEADIRGAKSCGMKAIWKRDEYWEAPEIVDAVIDDLDELPSIIRNLA' A
#
# COMPACT_ATOMS: atom_id res chain seq x y z
N MET A 1 -10.11 -6.66 6.97
CA MET A 1 -10.47 -6.32 5.56
C MET A 1 -9.44 -6.89 4.59
N PHE A 2 -8.16 -6.52 4.71
CA PHE A 2 -7.07 -6.96 3.82
C PHE A 2 -6.93 -8.47 3.61
N ARG A 3 -6.89 -9.28 4.69
CA ARG A 3 -6.81 -10.74 4.56
C ARG A 3 -7.94 -11.33 3.72
N ARG A 4 -9.18 -10.85 3.92
CA ARG A 4 -10.33 -11.29 3.11
C ARG A 4 -10.18 -10.91 1.64
N ALA A 5 -9.58 -9.76 1.33
CA ALA A 5 -9.33 -9.35 -0.04
C ALA A 5 -8.28 -10.26 -0.70
N THR A 6 -7.17 -10.55 -0.02
CA THR A 6 -6.12 -11.44 -0.53
C THR A 6 -6.60 -12.88 -0.65
N ASP A 7 -7.42 -13.35 0.29
CA ASP A 7 -8.06 -14.67 0.25
C ASP A 7 -8.99 -14.80 -0.97
N ASN A 8 -9.80 -13.77 -1.25
CA ASN A 8 -10.68 -13.73 -2.42
C ASN A 8 -9.90 -13.69 -3.74
N LEU A 9 -8.71 -13.08 -3.74
CA LEU A 9 -7.80 -13.03 -4.89
C LEU A 9 -6.95 -14.30 -5.03
N GLY A 10 -6.92 -15.17 -4.01
CA GLY A 10 -6.12 -16.39 -4.00
C GLY A 10 -4.61 -16.12 -3.93
N VAL A 11 -4.19 -14.99 -3.38
CA VAL A 11 -2.77 -14.60 -3.25
C VAL A 11 -2.38 -14.45 -1.79
N SER A 12 -1.10 -14.63 -1.47
CA SER A 12 -0.62 -14.32 -0.13
C SER A 12 -0.53 -12.79 0.07
N PRO A 13 -0.66 -12.28 1.31
CA PRO A 13 -0.60 -10.84 1.56
C PRO A 13 0.66 -10.16 1.02
N ASP A 14 1.82 -10.80 1.09
CA ASP A 14 3.10 -10.30 0.59
C ASP A 14 3.16 -10.17 -0.95
N GLN A 15 2.23 -10.81 -1.67
CA GLN A 15 2.08 -10.70 -3.13
C GLN A 15 1.09 -9.61 -3.55
N ALA A 16 0.50 -8.88 -2.60
CA ALA A 16 -0.42 -7.79 -2.87
C ALA A 16 0.12 -6.46 -2.33
N VAL A 17 -0.21 -5.36 -3.02
CA VAL A 17 0.12 -3.99 -2.60
C VAL A 17 -1.16 -3.21 -2.34
N MET A 18 -1.23 -2.51 -1.20
CA MET A 18 -2.27 -1.52 -0.94
C MET A 18 -1.79 -0.14 -1.40
N ILE A 19 -2.66 0.61 -2.06
CA ILE A 19 -2.39 1.99 -2.49
C ILE A 19 -3.51 2.86 -1.92
N GLY A 20 -3.17 3.88 -1.14
CA GLY A 20 -4.15 4.76 -0.51
C GLY A 20 -3.53 5.98 0.15
N ASP A 21 -4.36 6.92 0.54
CA ASP A 21 -3.99 8.22 1.11
C ASP A 21 -4.03 8.23 2.63
N ASN A 22 -4.71 7.28 3.27
CA ASN A 22 -4.85 7.25 4.72
C ASN A 22 -3.70 6.50 5.40
N PRO A 23 -2.82 7.15 6.19
CA PRO A 23 -1.69 6.48 6.85
C PRO A 23 -2.11 5.34 7.78
N GLU A 24 -3.27 5.46 8.40
CA GLU A 24 -3.77 4.51 9.38
C GLU A 24 -4.47 3.33 8.71
N ALA A 25 -5.51 3.60 7.92
CA ALA A 25 -6.35 2.58 7.33
C ALA A 25 -5.64 1.84 6.18
N ASP A 26 -4.99 2.58 5.28
CA ASP A 26 -4.41 2.01 4.06
C ASP A 26 -3.01 1.51 4.31
N ILE A 27 -2.17 2.28 5.00
CA ILE A 27 -0.75 1.98 5.17
C ILE A 27 -0.52 1.07 6.37
N ARG A 28 -0.79 1.55 7.60
CA ARG A 28 -0.61 0.74 8.81
C ARG A 28 -1.47 -0.52 8.77
N GLY A 29 -2.72 -0.40 8.31
CA GLY A 29 -3.64 -1.51 8.12
C GLY A 29 -3.07 -2.61 7.20
N ALA A 30 -2.58 -2.25 6.01
CA ALA A 30 -2.00 -3.22 5.07
C ALA A 30 -0.70 -3.84 5.61
N LYS A 31 0.23 -3.02 6.14
CA LYS A 31 1.50 -3.50 6.72
C LYS A 31 1.27 -4.48 7.88
N SER A 32 0.28 -4.24 8.73
CA SER A 32 -0.09 -5.15 9.84
C SER A 32 -0.55 -6.54 9.38
N CYS A 33 -0.98 -6.66 8.12
CA CYS A 33 -1.40 -7.92 7.51
C CYS A 33 -0.29 -8.61 6.72
N GLY A 34 0.90 -8.00 6.60
CA GLY A 34 2.02 -8.51 5.81
C GLY A 34 2.00 -8.08 4.34
N MET A 35 1.14 -7.14 3.96
CA MET A 35 1.12 -6.59 2.60
C MET A 35 2.18 -5.51 2.42
N LYS A 36 2.55 -5.23 1.16
CA LYS A 36 3.24 -4.00 0.79
C LYS A 36 2.23 -2.83 0.74
N ALA A 37 2.68 -1.61 0.99
CA ALA A 37 1.84 -0.41 0.98
C ALA A 37 2.54 0.78 0.31
N ILE A 38 1.82 1.44 -0.60
CA ILE A 38 2.24 2.68 -1.27
C ILE A 38 1.32 3.79 -0.79
N TRP A 39 1.90 4.84 -0.22
CA TRP A 39 1.13 6.01 0.19
C TRP A 39 0.98 6.96 -0.98
N LYS A 40 -0.27 7.23 -1.39
CA LYS A 40 -0.57 8.39 -2.22
C LYS A 40 -0.52 9.60 -1.32
N ARG A 41 0.46 10.48 -1.52
CA ARG A 41 0.62 11.69 -0.72
C ARG A 41 -0.69 12.46 -0.69
N ASP A 42 -0.99 12.92 0.51
CA ASP A 42 -2.13 13.74 0.80
C ASP A 42 -1.70 14.85 1.76
N GLU A 43 -2.23 16.06 1.55
CA GLU A 43 -1.84 17.25 2.31
C GLU A 43 -2.48 17.29 3.70
N TYR A 44 -3.54 16.50 3.94
CA TYR A 44 -4.26 16.47 5.21
C TYR A 44 -3.62 15.52 6.23
N TRP A 45 -2.73 14.63 5.79
CA TRP A 45 -2.12 13.63 6.64
C TRP A 45 -0.60 13.80 6.75
N GLU A 46 -0.07 13.53 7.95
CA GLU A 46 1.37 13.35 8.11
C GLU A 46 1.83 12.08 7.38
N ALA A 47 3.04 12.13 6.83
CA ALA A 47 3.59 10.99 6.12
C ALA A 47 3.74 9.77 7.07
N PRO A 48 3.33 8.57 6.65
CA PRO A 48 3.52 7.36 7.44
C PRO A 48 5.01 7.05 7.62
N GLU A 49 5.40 6.62 8.83
CA GLU A 49 6.79 6.22 9.12
C GLU A 49 7.21 4.95 8.38
N ILE A 50 6.27 4.03 8.17
CA ILE A 50 6.53 2.71 7.57
C ILE A 50 5.69 2.58 6.31
N VAL A 51 6.32 2.78 5.16
CA VAL A 51 5.72 2.68 3.83
C VAL A 51 6.75 2.13 2.84
N ASP A 52 6.30 1.39 1.83
CA ASP A 52 7.21 0.80 0.83
C ASP A 52 7.50 1.77 -0.32
N ALA A 53 6.58 2.68 -0.64
CA ALA A 53 6.81 3.79 -1.56
C ALA A 53 5.82 4.95 -1.31
N VAL A 54 6.15 6.14 -1.82
CA VAL A 54 5.25 7.30 -1.84
C VAL A 54 5.10 7.77 -3.27
N ILE A 55 3.87 8.12 -3.66
CA ILE A 55 3.55 8.69 -4.97
C ILE A 55 2.73 9.95 -4.80
N ASP A 56 2.85 10.87 -5.74
CA ASP A 56 1.95 12.01 -5.87
C ASP A 56 0.83 11.69 -6.87
N ASP A 57 1.14 10.93 -7.94
CA ASP A 57 0.20 10.55 -9.00
C ASP A 57 0.16 9.04 -9.30
N LEU A 58 -0.99 8.54 -9.78
CA LEU A 58 -1.21 7.11 -10.04
C LEU A 58 -0.44 6.58 -11.26
N ASP A 59 0.00 7.45 -12.16
CA ASP A 59 0.79 7.09 -13.34
C ASP A 59 2.23 6.68 -13.00
N GLU A 60 2.69 6.97 -11.77
CA GLU A 60 3.97 6.51 -11.23
C GLU A 60 3.96 5.00 -10.90
N LEU A 61 2.77 4.43 -10.64
CA LEU A 61 2.59 3.05 -10.16
C LEU A 61 3.27 1.99 -11.02
N PRO A 62 3.16 2.00 -12.37
CA PRO A 62 3.81 0.96 -13.19
C PRO A 62 5.32 0.93 -12.99
N SER A 63 5.98 2.08 -12.74
CA SER A 63 7.42 2.13 -12.50
C SER A 63 7.77 1.63 -11.10
N ILE A 64 6.98 2.04 -10.09
CA ILE A 64 7.23 1.73 -8.68
C ILE A 64 6.95 0.25 -8.38
N ILE A 65 5.84 -0.29 -8.88
CA ILE A 65 5.49 -1.70 -8.69
C ILE A 65 6.55 -2.63 -9.30
N ARG A 66 7.16 -2.25 -10.43
CA ARG A 66 8.26 -3.01 -11.02
C ARG A 66 9.52 -3.05 -10.14
N ASN A 67 9.71 -2.07 -9.26
CA ASN A 67 10.85 -1.96 -8.37
C ASN A 67 10.57 -2.46 -6.94
N LEU A 68 9.31 -2.80 -6.62
CA LEU A 68 8.91 -3.34 -5.31
C LEU A 68 9.18 -4.85 -5.25
N ALA A 69 10.44 -5.21 -4.96
CA ALA A 69 10.89 -6.58 -4.72
C ALA A 69 10.09 -7.28 -3.61
#